data_AF-A0A9X9LNS6-F1
#
_entry.id   AF-A0A9X9LNS6-F1
#
_cell.length_a   1.000
_cell.length_b   1.000
_cell.length_c   1.000
_cell.angle_alpha   90.00
_cell.angle_beta   90.00
_cell.angle_gamma   90.00
#
_symmetry.space_group_name_H-M   'P 1'
#
loop_
_entity.id
_entity.type
_entity.pdbx_description
1 polymer ?
#
loop_
_entity_poly.entity_id
_entity_poly.type
_entity_poly.pdbx_seq_one_letter_code
_entity_poly.pdbx_strand_id
1 'polypeptide(L)'
;MEPRAPWMEQEGPEYWERQTRDLKDAAQTFRVSLNILRGYYNQSEAGSHTIQRMYGCDMGPDGRLLRGYSQVAYDGADYLALNEDLRSWTVADATAQISRLKWEAAGEAEHERNY
;
A
#
# COMPACT_ATOMS: atom_id res chain seq x y z
N MET A 1 -17.24 -3.74 -3.81
CA MET A 1 -17.18 -3.35 -2.38
C MET A 1 -18.56 -3.50 -1.77
N GLU A 2 -18.63 -3.82 -0.49
CA GLU A 2 -19.88 -3.91 0.26
C GLU A 2 -19.75 -3.10 1.55
N PRO A 3 -20.81 -2.40 1.99
CA PRO A 3 -20.80 -1.69 3.27
C PRO A 3 -20.66 -2.69 4.43
N ARG A 4 -19.88 -2.30 5.44
CA ARG A 4 -19.70 -3.07 6.68
C ARG A 4 -20.25 -2.33 7.92
N ALA A 5 -20.84 -1.15 7.73
CA ALA A 5 -21.45 -0.35 8.77
C ALA A 5 -22.68 0.40 8.22
N PRO A 6 -23.75 0.62 9.02
CA PRO A 6 -25.01 1.21 8.52
C PRO A 6 -24.86 2.60 7.92
N TRP A 7 -23.96 3.43 8.44
CA TRP A 7 -23.76 4.79 7.93
C TRP A 7 -23.14 4.81 6.53
N MET A 8 -22.47 3.73 6.09
CA MET A 8 -21.95 3.62 4.72
C MET A 8 -23.04 3.32 3.68
N GLU A 9 -24.21 2.82 4.08
CA GLU A 9 -25.31 2.50 3.15
C GLU A 9 -25.91 3.75 2.50
N GLN A 10 -25.60 4.94 3.04
CA GLN A 10 -26.03 6.23 2.51
C GLN A 10 -25.25 6.64 1.25
N GLU A 11 -24.10 6.02 1.00
CA GLU A 11 -23.28 6.31 -0.18
C GLU A 11 -23.95 5.83 -1.46
N GLY A 12 -23.92 6.69 -2.49
CA GLY A 12 -24.54 6.41 -3.78
C GLY A 12 -23.81 5.35 -4.63
N PRO A 13 -24.45 4.83 -5.69
CA PRO A 13 -23.86 3.82 -6.56
C PRO A 13 -22.51 4.23 -7.16
N GLU A 14 -22.34 5.51 -7.50
CA GLU A 14 -21.10 6.04 -8.08
C GLU A 14 -19.88 5.87 -7.16
N TYR A 15 -20.08 6.03 -5.85
CA TYR A 15 -19.04 5.80 -4.85
C TYR A 15 -18.62 4.33 -4.87
N TRP A 16 -19.58 3.41 -4.80
CA TRP A 16 -19.31 1.98 -4.76
C TRP A 16 -18.71 1.42 -6.05
N GLU A 17 -19.13 1.93 -7.20
CA GLU A 17 -18.54 1.59 -8.51
C GLU A 17 -17.08 2.02 -8.58
N ARG A 18 -16.76 3.25 -8.15
CA ARG A 18 -15.39 3.76 -8.09
C ARG A 18 -14.53 2.91 -7.15
N GLN A 19 -14.97 2.71 -5.91
CA GLN A 19 -14.23 1.89 -4.93
C GLN A 19 -14.01 0.46 -5.44
N THR A 20 -14.99 -0.11 -6.14
CA THR A 20 -14.85 -1.46 -6.72
C THR A 20 -13.85 -1.50 -7.86
N ARG A 21 -13.78 -0.47 -8.70
CA ARG A 21 -12.79 -0.35 -9.76
C ARG A 21 -11.38 -0.22 -9.17
N ASP A 22 -11.21 0.69 -8.22
CA ASP A 22 -9.91 0.97 -7.61
C ASP A 22 -9.33 -0.29 -6.94
N LEU A 23 -10.17 -1.12 -6.31
CA LEU A 23 -9.74 -2.41 -5.75
C LEU A 23 -9.40 -3.47 -6.80
N LYS A 24 -10.02 -3.46 -7.98
CA LYS A 24 -9.63 -4.36 -9.08
C LYS A 24 -8.25 -3.97 -9.60
N ASP A 25 -7.99 -2.68 -9.72
CA ASP A 25 -6.68 -2.17 -10.14
C ASP A 25 -5.60 -2.52 -9.09
N ALA A 26 -5.91 -2.33 -7.80
CA ALA A 26 -5.02 -2.73 -6.71
C ALA A 26 -4.74 -4.25 -6.72
N ALA A 27 -5.74 -5.10 -6.95
CA ALA A 27 -5.56 -6.55 -7.03
C ALA A 27 -4.59 -6.95 -8.15
N GLN A 28 -4.68 -6.28 -9.31
CA GLN A 28 -3.74 -6.50 -10.41
C GLN A 28 -2.32 -6.05 -10.05
N THR A 29 -2.18 -4.90 -9.39
CA THR A 29 -0.88 -4.42 -8.88
C THR A 29 -0.26 -5.42 -7.91
N PHE A 30 -1.01 -5.92 -6.92
CA PHE A 30 -0.52 -6.94 -5.99
C PHE A 30 -0.06 -8.22 -6.70
N ARG A 31 -0.78 -8.67 -7.72
CA ARG A 31 -0.40 -9.84 -8.52
C ARG A 31 0.96 -9.65 -9.21
N VAL A 32 1.18 -8.47 -9.79
CA VAL A 32 2.45 -8.13 -10.44
C VAL A 32 3.56 -8.00 -9.39
N SER A 33 3.30 -7.33 -8.26
CA SER A 33 4.26 -7.18 -7.17
C SER A 33 4.70 -8.51 -6.58
N LEU A 34 3.80 -9.49 -6.39
CA LEU A 34 4.16 -10.83 -5.92
C LEU A 34 5.21 -11.49 -6.83
N ASN A 35 5.03 -11.40 -8.15
CA ASN A 35 5.99 -11.97 -9.11
C ASN A 35 7.34 -11.24 -9.07
N ILE A 36 7.33 -9.91 -8.90
CA ILE A 36 8.54 -9.11 -8.78
C ILE A 36 9.31 -9.47 -7.51
N LEU A 37 8.63 -9.49 -6.36
CA LEU A 37 9.25 -9.80 -5.07
C LEU A 37 9.82 -11.22 -5.05
N ARG A 38 9.08 -12.20 -5.56
CA ARG A 38 9.59 -13.58 -5.74
C ARG A 38 10.91 -13.60 -6.50
N GLY A 39 11.02 -12.79 -7.56
CA GLY A 39 12.25 -12.63 -8.33
C GLY A 39 13.38 -11.96 -7.55
N TYR A 40 13.08 -10.91 -6.77
CA TYR A 40 14.07 -10.21 -5.95
C TYR A 40 14.68 -11.11 -4.87
N TYR A 41 13.87 -11.96 -4.26
CA TYR A 41 14.31 -12.90 -3.24
C TYR A 41 14.76 -14.26 -3.81
N ASN A 42 14.82 -14.41 -5.14
CA ASN A 42 15.23 -15.64 -5.82
C ASN A 42 14.48 -16.90 -5.32
N GLN A 43 13.17 -16.75 -5.11
CA GLN A 43 12.29 -17.82 -4.61
C GLN A 43 11.75 -18.69 -5.74
N SER A 44 11.38 -19.92 -5.43
CA SER A 44 10.89 -20.90 -6.41
C SER A 44 9.49 -20.54 -6.93
N GLU A 45 9.20 -20.93 -8.17
CA GLU A 45 7.91 -20.64 -8.80
C GLU A 45 6.73 -21.37 -8.14
N ALA A 46 6.97 -22.55 -7.56
CA ALA A 46 5.96 -23.35 -6.88
C ALA A 46 5.64 -22.87 -5.45
N GLY A 47 6.35 -21.86 -4.95
CA GLY A 47 6.11 -21.28 -3.62
C GLY A 47 4.81 -20.48 -3.54
N SER A 48 4.14 -20.54 -2.39
CA SER A 48 3.02 -19.64 -2.07
C SER A 48 3.56 -18.47 -1.24
N HIS A 49 3.22 -17.25 -1.65
CA HIS A 49 3.72 -16.02 -1.05
C HIS A 49 2.59 -15.06 -0.74
N THR A 50 2.78 -14.21 0.27
CA THR A 50 1.80 -13.21 0.69
C THR A 50 2.41 -11.83 0.63
N ILE A 51 1.67 -10.88 0.07
CA ILE A 51 1.99 -9.45 0.17
C ILE A 51 0.82 -8.75 0.86
N GLN A 52 1.12 -7.83 1.75
CA GLN A 52 0.13 -7.06 2.49
C GLN A 52 0.49 -5.58 2.43
N ARG A 53 -0.53 -4.74 2.35
CA ARG A 53 -0.37 -3.29 2.44
C ARG A 53 -1.30 -2.76 3.51
N MET A 54 -0.77 -1.95 4.40
CA MET A 54 -1.52 -1.17 5.38
C MET A 54 -1.29 0.31 5.09
N TYR A 55 -2.37 1.08 4.99
CA TYR A 55 -2.31 2.51 4.81
C TYR A 55 -3.46 3.16 5.56
N GLY A 56 -3.31 4.44 5.88
CA GLY A 56 -4.32 5.20 6.61
C GLY A 56 -3.77 6.50 7.17
N CYS A 57 -4.57 7.18 7.96
CA CYS A 57 -4.18 8.41 8.63
C CYS A 57 -4.87 8.58 9.99
N ASP A 58 -4.20 9.31 10.87
CA ASP A 58 -4.78 9.84 12.10
C ASP A 58 -5.05 11.34 11.93
N MET A 59 -6.24 11.76 12.36
CA MET A 59 -6.68 13.16 12.32
C MET A 59 -6.72 13.73 13.74
N GLY A 60 -6.19 14.94 13.91
CA GLY A 60 -6.23 15.68 15.17
C GLY A 60 -7.63 16.23 15.49
N PRO A 61 -7.86 16.72 16.72
CA PRO A 61 -9.15 17.30 17.13
C PRO A 61 -9.57 18.53 16.32
N ASP A 62 -8.60 19.21 15.69
CA ASP A 62 -8.81 20.35 14.80
C ASP A 62 -9.09 19.93 13.34
N GLY A 63 -9.23 18.63 13.08
CA GLY A 63 -9.48 18.07 11.76
C GLY A 63 -8.28 18.12 10.83
N ARG A 64 -7.06 18.32 11.35
CA ARG A 64 -5.82 18.30 10.55
C ARG A 64 -5.13 16.95 10.63
N LEU A 65 -4.41 16.60 9.57
CA LEU A 65 -3.58 15.40 9.53
C LEU A 65 -2.54 15.43 10.64
N LEU A 66 -2.57 14.44 11.51
CA LEU A 66 -1.57 14.21 12.55
C LEU A 66 -0.48 13.26 12.06
N ARG A 67 -0.88 12.19 11.37
CA ARG A 67 0.04 11.15 10.88
C ARG A 67 -0.53 10.42 9.68
N GLY A 68 0.31 10.16 8.69
CA GLY A 68 0.02 9.25 7.58
C GLY A 68 0.77 7.93 7.74
N TYR A 69 0.21 6.87 7.17
CA TYR A 69 0.78 5.53 7.17
C TYR A 69 0.71 4.93 5.77
N SER A 70 1.81 4.31 5.33
CA SER A 70 1.84 3.43 4.16
C SER A 70 2.94 2.40 4.37
N GLN A 71 2.58 1.15 4.55
CA GLN A 71 3.48 0.07 4.94
C GLN A 71 3.16 -1.17 4.12
N VAL A 72 4.22 -1.84 3.65
CA VAL A 72 4.16 -3.08 2.89
C VAL A 72 4.89 -4.16 3.67
N ALA A 73 4.27 -5.33 3.76
CA ALA A 73 4.85 -6.54 4.30
C ALA A 73 4.86 -7.65 3.24
N TYR A 74 5.89 -8.50 3.27
CA TYR A 74 6.06 -9.64 2.39
C TYR A 74 6.34 -10.91 3.21
N ASP A 75 5.57 -11.96 2.96
CA ASP A 75 5.59 -13.22 3.72
C ASP A 75 5.48 -13.02 5.26
N GLY A 76 4.74 -11.99 5.67
CA GLY A 76 4.50 -11.66 7.08
C GLY A 76 5.62 -10.87 7.76
N ALA A 77 6.71 -10.56 7.04
CA ALA A 77 7.78 -9.68 7.52
C ALA A 77 7.64 -8.28 6.92
N ASP A 78 8.11 -7.27 7.65
CA ASP A 78 8.20 -5.90 7.14
C ASP A 78 9.02 -5.88 5.83
N TYR A 79 8.63 -5.01 4.90
CA TYR A 79 9.32 -4.86 3.63
C TYR A 79 9.73 -3.40 3.37
N LEU A 80 8.74 -2.50 3.33
CA LEU A 80 8.92 -1.09 3.00
C LEU A 80 7.87 -0.25 3.73
N ALA A 81 8.27 0.85 4.37
CA ALA A 81 7.39 1.73 5.12
C ALA A 81 7.68 3.21 4.85
N LEU A 82 6.63 4.01 4.64
CA LEU A 82 6.70 5.45 4.55
C LEU A 82 7.03 6.03 5.92
N ASN A 83 8.05 6.88 5.99
CA ASN A 83 8.45 7.54 7.22
C ASN A 83 7.47 8.64 7.60
N GLU A 84 7.54 9.07 8.86
CA GLU A 84 6.66 10.10 9.42
C GLU A 84 6.78 11.46 8.73
N ASP A 85 7.89 11.69 8.03
CA ASP A 85 8.11 12.88 7.22
C ASP A 85 7.29 12.89 5.91
N LEU A 86 6.62 11.78 5.58
CA LEU A 86 5.85 11.53 4.36
C LEU A 86 6.65 11.80 3.08
N ARG A 87 7.96 11.61 3.13
CA ARG A 87 8.89 11.92 2.03
C ARG A 87 9.95 10.86 1.82
N SER A 88 10.32 10.13 2.87
CA SER A 88 11.35 9.12 2.82
C SER A 88 10.81 7.75 3.21
N TRP A 89 11.57 6.70 2.86
CA TRP A 89 11.17 5.31 3.05
C TRP A 89 12.19 4.55 3.90
N THR A 90 11.69 3.77 4.84
CA THR A 90 12.46 2.75 5.56
C THR A 90 12.24 1.39 4.91
N VAL A 91 13.31 0.61 4.74
CA VAL A 91 13.25 -0.76 4.24
C VAL A 91 13.68 -1.74 5.32
N ALA A 92 13.14 -2.95 5.28
CA ALA A 92 13.46 -3.99 6.26
C ALA A 92 14.78 -4.73 5.97
N ASP A 93 15.16 -4.86 4.69
CA ASP A 93 16.39 -5.57 4.30
C ASP A 93 17.08 -4.96 3.08
N ALA A 94 18.22 -5.55 2.71
CA ALA A 94 19.04 -5.10 1.58
C ALA A 94 18.37 -5.33 0.22
N THR A 95 17.50 -6.32 0.09
CA THR A 95 16.78 -6.63 -1.15
C THR A 95 15.67 -5.60 -1.39
N ALA A 96 14.96 -5.20 -0.32
CA ALA A 96 13.92 -4.18 -0.34
C ALA A 96 14.43 -2.80 -0.77
N GLN A 97 15.74 -2.54 -0.70
CA GLN A 97 16.39 -1.34 -1.25
C GLN A 97 16.08 -1.14 -2.75
N ILE A 98 15.91 -2.23 -3.49
CA ILE A 98 15.57 -2.17 -4.93
C ILE A 98 14.21 -1.47 -5.11
N SER A 99 13.22 -1.80 -4.28
CA SER A 99 11.91 -1.14 -4.31
C SER A 99 12.01 0.32 -3.87
N ARG A 100 12.77 0.61 -2.81
CA ARG A 100 12.96 1.99 -2.34
C ARG A 100 13.48 2.90 -3.46
N LEU A 101 14.57 2.50 -4.12
CA LEU A 101 15.16 3.31 -5.19
C LEU A 101 14.19 3.55 -6.35
N LYS A 102 13.36 2.56 -6.68
CA LYS A 102 12.32 2.72 -7.71
C LYS A 102 11.23 3.68 -7.29
N TRP A 103 10.76 3.58 -6.04
CA TRP A 103 9.69 4.43 -5.49
C TRP A 103 10.18 5.87 -5.34
N GLU A 104 11.42 6.08 -4.90
CA GLU A 104 12.06 7.40 -4.85
C GLU A 104 12.19 8.01 -6.25
N ALA A 105 12.65 7.24 -7.24
CA ALA A 105 12.76 7.71 -8.62
C ALA A 105 11.40 8.03 -9.26
N ALA A 106 10.34 7.32 -8.87
CA ALA A 106 8.97 7.55 -9.34
C ALA A 106 8.24 8.65 -8.56
N GLY A 107 8.80 9.16 -7.46
CA GLY A 107 8.14 10.15 -6.60
C GLY A 107 6.96 9.58 -5.80
N GLU A 108 6.97 8.29 -5.47
CA GLU A 108 5.82 7.61 -4.86
C GLU A 108 5.39 8.24 -3.53
N ALA A 109 6.33 8.78 -2.74
CA ALA A 109 6.00 9.47 -1.49
C ALA A 109 5.06 10.67 -1.70
N GLU A 110 5.16 11.36 -2.85
CA GLU A 110 4.25 12.46 -3.18
C GLU A 110 2.84 11.95 -3.52
N HIS A 111 2.74 10.82 -4.25
CA HIS A 111 1.46 10.18 -4.52
C HIS A 111 0.77 9.79 -3.21
N GLU A 112 1.50 9.13 -2.31
CA GLU A 112 1.01 8.68 -1.00
C GLU A 112 0.59 9.83 -0.08
N ARG A 113 1.29 10.96 -0.13
CA ARG A 113 0.94 12.15 0.67
C ARG A 113 -0.36 12.82 0.18
N ASN A 114 -0.67 12.68 -1.11
CA ASN A 114 -1.82 13.33 -1.73
C ASN A 114 -3.07 12.42 -1.73
N TYR A 115 -2.93 11.18 -1.27
CA TYR A 115 -4.02 10.23 -1.08
C TYR A 115 -4.75 10.48 0.23
#